data_AF-A0A7M2SR13-F1
#
_entry.id   AF-A0A7M2SR13-F1
#
_cell.length_a   1.000
_cell.length_b   1.000
_cell.length_c   1.000
_cell.angle_alpha   90.00
_cell.angle_beta   90.00
_cell.angle_gamma   90.00
#
_symmetry.space_group_name_H-M   'P 1'
#
loop_
_entity.id
_entity.type
_entity.pdbx_description
1 polymer ?
#
loop_
_entity_poly.entity_id
_entity_poly.type
_entity_poly.pdbx_seq_one_letter_code
_entity_poly.pdbx_strand_id
1 'polypeptide(L)'
;MSLISTLARLEAVSTGRAQPAATVRHRHLSDRPLVFVPLTTAGEAGAPLGALVGTDREAPHLLVVPQPRDRDLRFTFLSELADVVLPYIDAHAEAVEAAERSETDPETGKRVKVEVELCADAPQLIVPSRAGIDFVRLLGRSMRFRRTAEQDPEAPHPAPPRVPLLGRWLTHFGERARVPGSSLLLAMTDVLARHWATGQSTLEDQHLAALLAWIDPPDGETGAEAALRAELARDREGQLLCPPAGPATDPAFDNKLLAPAIERYDRARTALAAAEDGVEADDRLGGLTAAEREIRALVESRTRPTWDAVWRGLDRLRELPEAARAEERWTRDRWSFTGHRDRVVAGEPPQPRRDDAVTAANKLAAREREQARLEAQEALDDPLVMAGRRLAGEAFAGEVTEVVMAYSESKRPSPRPLVTVRTDDRPHLGERAKVFRSLGGKPQSAEFVGHEHGTEDGGALIVLRVLDKMGRGKEPEEGSVPRKGDLVCFTLFEHEQRGGAKLPEPEQTPWTHGGPPGEQVFEAADAPTEEDVL
;
A
#
# COMPACT_ATOMS: atom_id res chain seq x y z
N MET A 1 -11.40 3.98 -16.43
CA MET A 1 -12.55 3.88 -15.50
C MET A 1 -13.58 2.97 -16.14
N SER A 2 -14.16 2.05 -15.37
CA SER A 2 -15.24 1.19 -15.85
C SER A 2 -16.56 1.96 -15.92
N LEU A 3 -17.54 1.41 -16.65
CA LEU A 3 -18.90 1.98 -16.70
C LEU A 3 -19.51 2.07 -15.30
N ILE A 4 -19.36 1.01 -14.49
CA ILE A 4 -19.89 0.98 -13.12
C ILE A 4 -19.24 2.03 -12.21
N SER A 5 -17.92 2.27 -12.34
CA SER A 5 -17.27 3.34 -11.57
C SER A 5 -17.76 4.72 -11.99
N THR A 6 -18.09 4.90 -13.27
CA THR A 6 -18.62 6.17 -13.79
C THR A 6 -20.04 6.39 -13.27
N LEU A 7 -20.88 5.35 -13.31
CA LEU A 7 -22.23 5.39 -12.75
C LEU A 7 -22.22 5.70 -11.26
N ALA A 8 -21.40 5.00 -10.46
CA ALA A 8 -21.30 5.23 -9.03
C ALA A 8 -20.89 6.68 -8.70
N ARG A 9 -19.99 7.30 -9.47
CA ARG A 9 -19.63 8.72 -9.29
C ARG A 9 -20.78 9.66 -9.66
N LEU A 10 -21.53 9.38 -10.72
CA LEU A 10 -22.72 10.16 -11.10
C LEU A 10 -23.84 10.04 -10.05
N GLU A 11 -24.06 8.83 -9.53
CA GLU A 11 -24.98 8.58 -8.43
C GLU A 11 -24.53 9.28 -7.16
N ALA A 12 -23.22 9.34 -6.88
CA ALA A 12 -22.70 10.08 -5.74
C ALA A 12 -23.04 11.57 -5.85
N VAL A 13 -22.83 12.18 -7.01
CA VAL A 13 -23.23 13.58 -7.27
C VAL A 13 -24.74 13.75 -7.14
N SER A 14 -25.54 12.85 -7.71
CA SER A 14 -27.00 12.96 -7.71
C SER A 14 -27.62 12.79 -6.32
N THR A 15 -27.05 11.94 -5.48
CA THR A 15 -27.56 11.63 -4.13
C THR A 15 -26.90 12.48 -3.05
N GLY A 16 -25.82 13.18 -3.39
CA GLY A 16 -25.02 13.95 -2.45
C GLY A 16 -24.25 13.09 -1.43
N ARG A 17 -24.01 11.81 -1.71
CA ARG A 17 -23.27 10.89 -0.82
C ARG A 17 -22.38 9.95 -1.61
N ALA A 18 -21.23 9.57 -1.06
CA ALA A 18 -20.37 8.59 -1.71
C ALA A 18 -21.10 7.26 -1.89
N GLN A 19 -20.87 6.61 -3.04
CA GLN A 19 -21.42 5.29 -3.33
C GLN A 19 -20.40 4.20 -2.99
N PRO A 20 -20.80 3.06 -2.41
CA PRO A 20 -19.90 1.93 -2.26
C PRO A 20 -19.33 1.52 -3.62
N ALA A 21 -18.01 1.39 -3.69
CA ALA A 21 -17.27 0.86 -4.83
C ALA A 21 -16.75 -0.56 -4.58
N ALA A 22 -16.75 -0.98 -3.31
CA ALA A 22 -16.46 -2.33 -2.87
C ALA A 22 -17.42 -2.73 -1.74
N THR A 23 -17.68 -4.03 -1.59
CA THR A 23 -18.52 -4.59 -0.52
C THR A 23 -17.71 -5.24 0.60
N VAL A 24 -16.43 -5.51 0.35
CA VAL A 24 -15.48 -6.11 1.29
C VAL A 24 -14.20 -5.27 1.33
N ARG A 25 -13.47 -5.37 2.44
CA ARG A 25 -12.17 -4.74 2.61
C ARG A 25 -11.07 -5.57 1.96
N HIS A 26 -10.49 -5.07 0.88
CA HIS A 26 -9.46 -5.80 0.11
C HIS A 26 -8.04 -5.68 0.68
N ARG A 27 -7.85 -4.90 1.75
CA ARG A 27 -6.57 -4.72 2.43
C ARG A 27 -6.64 -5.27 3.84
N HIS A 28 -5.55 -5.87 4.28
CA HIS A 28 -5.41 -6.21 5.69
C HIS A 28 -5.31 -4.92 6.50
N LEU A 29 -6.00 -4.87 7.63
CA LEU A 29 -5.81 -3.82 8.63
C LEU A 29 -5.45 -4.48 9.94
N SER A 30 -4.28 -4.12 10.46
CA SER A 30 -3.85 -4.51 11.78
C SER A 30 -4.78 -3.91 12.84
N ASP A 31 -4.89 -4.58 13.99
CA ASP A 31 -5.56 -4.03 15.16
C ASP A 31 -4.79 -2.83 15.73
N ARG A 32 -3.47 -2.83 15.59
CA ARG A 32 -2.56 -1.80 16.11
C ARG A 32 -1.63 -1.26 15.01
N PRO A 33 -2.17 -0.59 13.98
CA PRO A 33 -1.35 0.00 12.93
C PRO A 33 -0.56 1.19 13.49
N LEU A 34 0.67 1.39 13.00
CA LEU A 34 1.46 2.58 13.29
C LEU A 34 1.03 3.70 12.34
N VAL A 35 0.30 4.68 12.85
CA VAL A 35 -0.07 5.88 12.10
C VAL A 35 1.10 6.85 12.10
N PHE A 36 1.42 7.42 10.94
CA PHE A 36 2.48 8.42 10.76
C PHE A 36 1.97 9.59 9.92
N VAL A 37 1.83 10.76 10.55
CA VAL A 37 1.36 12.02 9.93
C VAL A 37 2.52 13.00 9.86
N PRO A 38 3.31 13.01 8.77
CA PRO A 38 4.46 13.90 8.63
C PRO A 38 4.04 15.31 8.20
N LEU A 39 4.85 16.29 8.56
CA LEU A 39 4.88 17.64 7.98
C LEU A 39 6.31 18.02 7.57
N THR A 40 6.41 18.68 6.43
CA THR A 40 7.65 19.24 5.89
C THR A 40 7.53 20.75 5.76
N THR A 41 8.65 21.44 5.92
CA THR A 41 8.73 22.89 5.71
C THR A 41 8.57 23.23 4.23
N ALA A 42 7.83 24.31 3.93
CA ALA A 42 7.73 24.80 2.55
C ALA A 42 9.09 25.30 2.03
N GLY A 43 9.41 24.97 0.78
CA GLY A 43 10.58 25.53 0.07
C GLY A 43 11.91 24.78 0.26
N GLU A 44 11.98 23.78 1.13
CA GLU A 44 13.16 22.91 1.28
C GLU A 44 12.73 21.45 1.18
N ALA A 45 13.24 20.74 0.17
CA ALA A 45 12.76 19.41 -0.18
C ALA A 45 13.09 18.40 0.93
N GLY A 46 12.06 17.98 1.66
CA GLY A 46 12.17 16.91 2.66
C GLY A 46 12.51 17.36 4.07
N ALA A 47 12.85 18.63 4.31
CA ALA A 47 13.18 19.14 5.64
C ALA A 47 11.99 18.93 6.61
N PRO A 48 12.12 18.06 7.64
CA PRO A 48 11.02 17.75 8.54
C PRO A 48 10.70 18.97 9.41
N LEU A 49 9.41 19.30 9.49
CA LEU A 49 8.89 20.30 10.43
C LEU A 49 8.39 19.61 11.71
N GLY A 50 7.76 18.45 11.56
CA GLY A 50 7.26 17.66 12.67
C GLY A 50 6.41 16.48 12.21
N ALA A 51 5.94 15.68 13.15
CA ALA A 51 5.05 14.56 12.88
C ALA A 51 4.24 14.17 14.11
N LEU A 52 3.04 13.60 13.88
CA LEU A 52 2.41 12.72 14.86
C LEU A 52 2.68 11.27 14.47
N VAL A 53 3.10 10.46 15.43
CA VAL A 53 3.39 9.03 15.22
C VAL A 53 2.91 8.19 16.41
N GLY A 54 2.34 7.02 16.16
CA GLY A 54 1.93 6.10 17.23
C GLY A 54 0.88 5.09 16.82
N THR A 55 0.50 4.24 17.78
CA THR A 55 -0.55 3.21 17.60
C THR A 55 -1.81 3.50 18.42
N ASP A 56 -1.77 4.49 19.33
CA ASP A 56 -2.89 4.91 20.17
C ASP A 56 -3.49 6.21 19.66
N ARG A 57 -4.76 6.17 19.26
CA ARG A 57 -5.55 7.30 18.78
C ARG A 57 -5.52 8.50 19.73
N GLU A 58 -5.61 8.26 21.03
CA GLU A 58 -5.75 9.33 22.02
C GLU A 58 -4.40 9.87 22.51
N ALA A 59 -3.33 9.07 22.37
CA ALA A 59 -1.99 9.40 22.83
C ALA A 59 -0.91 9.31 21.72
N PRO A 60 -0.98 10.17 20.68
CA PRO A 60 0.08 10.23 19.67
C PRO A 60 1.38 10.84 20.23
N HIS A 61 2.53 10.43 19.69
CA HIS A 61 3.80 11.09 19.95
C HIS A 61 3.99 12.26 18.97
N LEU A 62 4.15 13.46 19.52
CA LEU A 62 4.42 14.67 18.74
C LEU A 62 5.92 14.96 18.68
N LEU A 63 6.46 14.85 17.47
CA LEU A 63 7.85 15.19 17.13
C LEU A 63 7.87 16.54 16.41
N VAL A 64 8.82 17.41 16.74
CA VAL A 64 8.87 18.80 16.24
C VAL A 64 10.31 19.22 15.99
N VAL A 65 10.54 19.94 14.90
CA VAL A 65 11.82 20.58 14.59
C VAL A 65 11.63 22.10 14.69
N PRO A 66 12.04 22.74 15.81
CA PRO A 66 11.81 24.17 16.03
C PRO A 66 12.45 25.07 14.98
N GLN A 67 13.62 24.70 14.48
CA GLN A 67 14.28 25.37 13.36
C GLN A 67 14.58 24.33 12.28
N PRO A 68 13.69 24.19 11.28
CA PRO A 68 13.85 23.17 10.25
C PRO A 68 15.10 23.31 9.42
N ARG A 69 15.83 24.44 9.45
CA ARG A 69 17.15 24.63 8.79
C ARG A 69 18.34 24.11 9.59
N ASP A 70 18.11 23.75 10.85
CA ASP A 70 19.15 23.29 11.75
C ASP A 70 19.35 21.78 11.63
N ARG A 71 20.54 21.38 11.19
CA ARG A 71 20.86 19.98 10.93
C ARG A 71 20.83 19.11 12.20
N ASP A 72 21.24 19.65 13.34
CA ASP A 72 21.30 18.88 14.57
C ASP A 72 19.88 18.61 15.08
N LEU A 73 18.99 19.62 14.99
CA LEU A 73 17.57 19.43 15.31
C LEU A 73 16.89 18.44 14.35
N ARG A 74 17.25 18.43 13.06
CA ARG A 74 16.78 17.39 12.11
C ARG A 74 17.21 15.99 12.57
N PHE A 75 18.46 15.81 12.98
CA PHE A 75 18.93 14.50 13.47
C PHE A 75 18.29 14.07 14.79
N THR A 76 18.02 15.02 15.69
CA THR A 76 17.25 14.76 16.90
C THR A 76 15.87 14.23 16.54
N PHE A 77 15.16 14.89 15.62
CA PHE A 77 13.86 14.40 15.13
C PHE A 77 13.93 13.00 14.53
N LEU A 78 14.93 12.70 13.71
CA LEU A 78 15.10 11.36 13.13
C LEU A 78 15.41 10.30 14.18
N SER A 79 16.13 10.67 15.24
CA SER A 79 16.43 9.77 16.37
C SER A 79 15.18 9.49 17.18
N GLU A 80 14.41 10.52 17.53
CA GLU A 80 13.12 10.37 18.22
C GLU A 80 12.12 9.55 17.38
N LEU A 81 12.09 9.74 16.06
CA LEU A 81 11.30 8.91 15.16
C LEU A 81 11.75 7.45 15.19
N ALA A 82 13.06 7.19 15.18
CA ALA A 82 13.61 5.84 15.30
C ALA A 82 13.25 5.21 16.65
N ASP A 83 13.24 6.01 17.72
CA ASP A 83 12.87 5.56 19.07
C ASP A 83 11.40 5.14 19.19
N VAL A 84 10.51 5.67 18.35
CA VAL A 84 9.11 5.23 18.28
C VAL A 84 8.92 4.05 17.32
N VAL A 85 9.51 4.13 16.12
CA VAL A 85 9.22 3.19 15.01
C VAL A 85 9.94 1.85 15.19
N LEU A 86 11.22 1.86 15.61
CA LEU A 86 11.99 0.62 15.69
C LEU A 86 11.47 -0.33 16.78
N PRO A 87 11.12 0.11 18.02
CA PRO A 87 10.53 -0.81 19.00
C PRO A 87 9.22 -1.44 18.52
N TYR A 88 8.41 -0.70 17.74
CA TYR A 88 7.22 -1.27 17.12
C TYR A 88 7.57 -2.39 16.13
N ILE A 89 8.59 -2.19 15.28
CA ILE A 89 9.06 -3.21 14.34
C ILE A 89 9.66 -4.42 15.08
N ASP A 90 10.48 -4.18 16.09
CA ASP A 90 11.17 -5.22 16.86
C ASP A 90 10.15 -6.15 17.55
N ALA A 91 9.05 -5.60 18.08
CA ALA A 91 7.97 -6.39 18.67
C ALA A 91 7.35 -7.41 17.68
N HIS A 92 7.30 -7.09 16.39
CA HIS A 92 6.85 -8.03 15.35
C HIS A 92 7.96 -8.97 14.87
N ALA A 93 9.24 -8.55 14.98
CA ALA A 93 10.38 -9.36 14.57
C ALA A 93 10.65 -10.54 15.52
N GLU A 94 10.37 -10.36 16.82
CA GLU A 94 10.57 -11.35 17.88
C GLU A 94 9.49 -12.44 17.90
N ALA A 95 8.24 -12.11 17.54
CA ALA A 95 7.14 -13.07 17.53
C ALA A 95 7.18 -13.93 16.27
N VAL A 96 7.57 -15.20 16.39
CA VAL A 96 7.70 -16.15 15.26
C VAL A 96 6.88 -17.42 15.44
N GLU A 97 6.54 -18.05 14.31
CA GLU A 97 5.92 -19.37 14.23
C GLU A 97 6.66 -20.24 13.21
N ALA A 98 6.58 -21.57 13.37
CA ALA A 98 7.15 -22.51 12.44
C ALA A 98 6.32 -22.55 11.15
N ALA A 99 6.97 -22.41 10.00
CA ALA A 99 6.34 -22.48 8.69
C ALA A 99 7.15 -23.37 7.72
N GLU A 100 6.46 -24.01 6.79
CA GLU A 100 7.12 -24.78 5.74
C GLU A 100 7.41 -23.90 4.53
N ARG A 101 8.67 -23.84 4.10
CA ARG A 101 9.09 -23.20 2.85
C ARG A 101 9.64 -24.26 1.90
N SER A 102 9.24 -24.19 0.64
CA SER A 102 9.88 -25.00 -0.41
C SER A 102 11.16 -24.35 -0.87
N GLU A 103 12.28 -25.01 -0.67
CA GLU A 103 13.59 -24.60 -1.18
C GLU A 103 14.10 -25.61 -2.19
N THR A 104 14.90 -25.14 -3.14
CA THR A 104 15.58 -26.03 -4.09
C THR A 104 16.87 -26.47 -3.44
N ASP A 105 16.98 -27.77 -3.19
CA ASP A 105 18.19 -28.40 -2.70
C ASP A 105 19.34 -28.16 -3.70
N PRO A 106 20.44 -27.50 -3.28
CA PRO A 106 21.54 -27.16 -4.16
C PRO A 106 22.31 -28.39 -4.69
N GLU A 107 22.28 -29.53 -3.98
CA GLU A 107 22.95 -30.76 -4.42
C GLU A 107 22.08 -31.57 -5.38
N THR A 108 20.78 -31.67 -5.09
CA THR A 108 19.88 -32.56 -5.85
C THR A 108 19.01 -31.84 -6.89
N GLY A 109 18.95 -30.51 -6.83
CA GLY A 109 18.07 -29.68 -7.66
C GLY A 109 16.57 -29.90 -7.42
N LYS A 110 16.21 -30.69 -6.40
CA LYS A 110 14.80 -31.01 -6.07
C LYS A 110 14.25 -30.00 -5.09
N ARG A 111 12.93 -29.79 -5.15
CA ARG A 111 12.23 -28.98 -4.15
C ARG A 111 12.03 -29.81 -2.88
N VAL A 112 12.64 -29.37 -1.79
CA VAL A 112 12.49 -29.94 -0.45
C VAL A 112 11.73 -28.94 0.41
N LYS A 113 10.90 -29.44 1.33
CA LYS A 113 10.24 -28.59 2.33
C LYS A 113 11.16 -28.47 3.53
N VAL A 114 11.52 -27.24 3.87
CA VAL A 114 12.34 -26.89 5.02
C VAL A 114 11.47 -26.13 6.00
N GLU A 115 11.61 -26.43 7.28
CA GLU A 115 10.99 -25.67 8.36
C GLU A 115 11.80 -24.39 8.57
N VAL A 116 11.12 -23.25 8.52
CA VAL A 116 11.71 -21.92 8.70
C VAL A 116 10.87 -21.12 9.69
N GLU A 117 11.50 -20.15 10.34
CA GLU A 117 10.79 -19.21 11.20
C GLU A 117 10.10 -18.15 10.35
N LEU A 118 8.78 -18.03 10.49
CA LEU A 118 7.97 -16.96 9.92
C LEU A 118 7.54 -16.02 11.04
N CYS A 119 7.66 -14.71 10.86
CA CYS A 119 7.10 -13.76 11.83
C CYS A 119 5.59 -13.98 11.93
N ALA A 120 5.08 -14.14 13.15
CA ALA A 120 3.66 -14.41 13.44
C ALA A 120 2.75 -13.29 12.88
N ASP A 121 3.28 -12.06 12.84
CA ASP A 121 2.63 -10.91 12.21
C ASP A 121 3.69 -9.99 11.56
N ALA A 122 3.25 -8.89 10.94
CA ALA A 122 4.14 -7.88 10.39
C ALA A 122 3.71 -6.45 10.75
N PRO A 123 4.65 -5.50 10.89
CA PRO A 123 4.34 -4.10 11.15
C PRO A 123 3.56 -3.48 9.99
N GLN A 124 2.49 -2.75 10.29
CA GLN A 124 1.70 -2.00 9.32
C GLN A 124 1.80 -0.50 9.59
N LEU A 125 2.25 0.25 8.59
CA LEU A 125 2.32 1.71 8.63
C LEU A 125 1.19 2.33 7.82
N ILE A 126 0.50 3.31 8.40
CA ILE A 126 -0.57 4.07 7.75
C ILE A 126 -0.16 5.54 7.68
N VAL A 127 -0.17 6.10 6.47
CA VAL A 127 0.04 7.52 6.22
C VAL A 127 -1.23 8.16 5.65
N PRO A 128 -1.45 9.47 5.78
CA PRO A 128 -2.72 10.08 5.37
C PRO A 128 -2.97 9.99 3.86
N SER A 129 -1.93 10.22 3.06
CA SER A 129 -2.03 10.36 1.60
C SER A 129 -0.83 9.74 0.89
N ARG A 130 -0.87 9.68 -0.46
CA ARG A 130 0.26 9.23 -1.28
C ARG A 130 1.54 10.01 -1.02
N ALA A 131 1.42 11.31 -0.77
CA ALA A 131 2.57 12.15 -0.48
C ALA A 131 3.28 11.71 0.83
N GLY A 132 2.54 11.13 1.78
CA GLY A 132 3.13 10.49 2.97
C GLY A 132 3.97 9.25 2.63
N ILE A 133 3.54 8.44 1.64
CA ILE A 133 4.33 7.29 1.16
C ILE A 133 5.64 7.78 0.54
N ASP A 134 5.56 8.82 -0.28
CA ASP A 134 6.74 9.41 -0.92
C ASP A 134 7.70 10.01 0.10
N PHE A 135 7.17 10.61 1.18
CA PHE A 135 8.00 11.09 2.30
C PHE A 135 8.69 9.95 3.05
N VAL A 136 7.99 8.85 3.35
CA VAL A 136 8.61 7.64 3.95
C VAL A 136 9.73 7.10 3.06
N ARG A 137 9.52 7.07 1.75
CA ARG A 137 10.55 6.65 0.77
C ARG A 137 11.75 7.60 0.74
N LEU A 138 11.51 8.90 0.85
CA LEU A 138 12.55 9.92 0.93
C LEU A 138 13.40 9.74 2.18
N LEU A 139 12.77 9.58 3.35
CA LEU A 139 13.48 9.29 4.61
C LEU A 139 14.30 8.00 4.51
N GLY A 140 13.72 6.92 3.97
CA GLY A 140 14.45 5.66 3.76
C GLY A 140 15.73 5.84 2.94
N ARG A 141 15.65 6.64 1.86
CA ARG A 141 16.80 6.98 1.01
C ARG A 141 17.84 7.84 1.73
N SER A 142 17.43 8.89 2.42
CA SER A 142 18.36 9.86 3.02
C SER A 142 19.11 9.31 4.23
N MET A 143 18.56 8.27 4.88
CA MET A 143 19.09 7.72 6.13
C MET A 143 19.89 6.42 5.97
N ARG A 144 19.52 5.50 5.06
CA ARG A 144 20.02 4.11 5.09
C ARG A 144 21.53 3.91 4.88
N PHE A 145 22.21 4.88 4.29
CA PHE A 145 23.66 4.86 4.04
C PHE A 145 24.45 5.81 4.94
N ARG A 146 23.78 6.47 5.90
CA ARG A 146 24.47 7.36 6.83
C ARG A 146 25.38 6.53 7.75
N ARG A 147 26.59 7.05 8.00
CA ARG A 147 27.58 6.40 8.86
C ARG A 147 27.47 6.90 10.29
N THR A 148 27.61 5.98 11.24
CA THR A 148 27.63 6.28 12.66
C THR A 148 29.03 6.70 13.11
N ALA A 149 29.14 7.26 14.31
CA ALA A 149 30.43 7.65 14.89
C ALA A 149 31.37 6.44 15.08
N GLU A 150 30.82 5.25 15.29
CA GLU A 150 31.59 4.00 15.39
C GLU A 150 32.19 3.56 14.06
N GLN A 151 31.48 3.85 12.95
CA GLN A 151 31.88 3.44 11.61
C GLN A 151 32.85 4.44 10.96
N ASP A 152 32.70 5.72 11.29
CA ASP A 152 33.51 6.81 10.74
C ASP A 152 33.69 7.92 11.79
N PRO A 153 34.62 7.73 12.75
CA PRO A 153 34.83 8.69 13.85
C PRO A 153 35.26 10.09 13.39
N GLU A 154 35.92 10.17 12.22
CA GLU A 154 36.42 11.42 11.63
C GLU A 154 35.35 12.15 10.81
N ALA A 155 34.16 11.56 10.63
CA ALA A 155 33.06 12.21 9.93
C ALA A 155 32.63 13.47 10.71
N PRO A 156 32.53 14.65 10.07
CA PRO A 156 32.19 15.90 10.77
C PRO A 156 30.83 15.89 11.49
N HIS A 157 29.91 15.04 11.02
CA HIS A 157 28.55 14.94 11.55
C HIS A 157 28.05 13.48 11.42
N PRO A 158 28.49 12.58 12.30
CA PRO A 158 28.08 11.18 12.27
C PRO A 158 26.59 11.05 12.58
N ALA A 159 25.91 10.11 11.93
CA ALA A 159 24.50 9.85 12.21
C ALA A 159 24.32 9.09 13.54
N PRO A 160 23.24 9.36 14.28
CA PRO A 160 22.88 8.57 15.45
C PRO A 160 22.70 7.07 15.11
N PRO A 161 23.11 6.12 15.99
CA PRO A 161 23.19 4.69 15.64
C PRO A 161 21.91 4.05 15.08
N ARG A 162 20.74 4.49 15.55
CA ARG A 162 19.43 3.94 15.13
C ARG A 162 18.92 4.50 13.80
N VAL A 163 19.43 5.65 13.35
CA VAL A 163 18.93 6.35 12.16
C VAL A 163 19.20 5.56 10.86
N PRO A 164 20.39 5.00 10.62
CA PRO A 164 20.62 4.15 9.44
C PRO A 164 19.74 2.91 9.42
N LEU A 165 19.53 2.27 10.58
CA LEU A 165 18.64 1.11 10.71
C LEU A 165 17.19 1.46 10.36
N LEU A 166 16.67 2.58 10.88
CA LEU A 166 15.36 3.10 10.49
C LEU A 166 15.29 3.32 8.97
N GLY A 167 16.34 3.90 8.38
CA GLY A 167 16.44 4.10 6.93
C GLY A 167 16.28 2.82 6.11
N ARG A 168 16.88 1.72 6.56
CA ARG A 168 16.75 0.39 5.93
C ARG A 168 15.30 -0.11 5.99
N TRP A 169 14.64 0.02 7.14
CA TRP A 169 13.25 -0.38 7.30
C TRP A 169 12.28 0.48 6.49
N LEU A 170 12.40 1.81 6.53
CA LEU A 170 11.56 2.70 5.70
C LEU A 170 11.78 2.48 4.21
N THR A 171 12.99 2.11 3.79
CA THR A 171 13.26 1.68 2.42
C THR A 171 12.49 0.41 2.07
N HIS A 172 12.44 -0.58 2.98
CA HIS A 172 11.62 -1.77 2.78
C HIS A 172 10.13 -1.44 2.66
N PHE A 173 9.55 -0.70 3.60
CA PHE A 173 8.14 -0.27 3.53
C PHE A 173 7.83 0.49 2.23
N GLY A 174 8.73 1.39 1.83
CA GLY A 174 8.64 2.14 0.58
C GLY A 174 8.67 1.26 -0.67
N GLU A 175 9.48 0.19 -0.69
CA GLU A 175 9.45 -0.81 -1.76
C GLU A 175 8.13 -1.58 -1.79
N ARG A 176 7.61 -1.93 -0.60
CA ARG A 176 6.38 -2.70 -0.43
C ARG A 176 5.13 -1.93 -0.80
N ALA A 177 5.08 -0.63 -0.57
CA ALA A 177 4.01 0.25 -1.06
C ALA A 177 3.84 0.22 -2.59
N ARG A 178 4.90 -0.16 -3.34
CA ARG A 178 4.85 -0.31 -4.81
C ARG A 178 4.43 -1.70 -5.27
N VAL A 179 4.23 -2.64 -4.36
CA VAL A 179 3.79 -4.00 -4.65
C VAL A 179 2.26 -4.05 -4.54
N PRO A 180 1.53 -4.29 -5.65
CA PRO A 180 0.09 -4.43 -5.60
C PRO A 180 -0.34 -5.48 -4.58
N GLY A 181 -1.40 -5.20 -3.82
CA GLY A 181 -1.92 -6.09 -2.79
C GLY A 181 -1.19 -6.02 -1.45
N SER A 182 0.01 -5.44 -1.37
CA SER A 182 0.71 -5.26 -0.10
C SER A 182 -0.05 -4.30 0.84
N SER A 183 0.01 -4.59 2.13
CA SER A 183 -0.63 -3.83 3.21
C SER A 183 0.37 -3.33 4.25
N LEU A 184 1.68 -3.44 4.01
CA LEU A 184 2.72 -3.00 4.97
C LEU A 184 2.84 -1.48 5.10
N LEU A 185 2.58 -0.74 4.03
CA LEU A 185 2.53 0.72 4.02
C LEU A 185 1.36 1.18 3.15
N LEU A 186 0.37 1.81 3.75
CA LEU A 186 -0.86 2.24 3.09
C LEU A 186 -1.08 3.74 3.22
N ALA A 187 -1.54 4.37 2.12
CA ALA A 187 -2.10 5.71 2.16
C ALA A 187 -3.60 5.63 2.43
N MET A 188 -4.08 6.31 3.47
CA MET A 188 -5.50 6.27 3.86
C MET A 188 -6.41 6.72 2.70
N THR A 189 -6.06 7.80 1.99
CA THR A 189 -6.82 8.27 0.82
C THR A 189 -6.98 7.20 -0.26
N ASP A 190 -5.92 6.43 -0.55
CA ASP A 190 -5.95 5.37 -1.55
C ASP A 190 -6.81 4.18 -1.14
N VAL A 191 -6.80 3.83 0.14
CA VAL A 191 -7.63 2.73 0.64
C VAL A 191 -9.10 3.16 0.66
N LEU A 192 -9.42 4.36 1.13
CA LEU A 192 -10.79 4.88 1.12
C LEU A 192 -11.34 5.02 -0.31
N ALA A 193 -10.59 5.65 -1.22
CA ALA A 193 -11.03 5.85 -2.62
C ALA A 193 -11.19 4.55 -3.41
N ARG A 194 -10.67 3.42 -2.91
CA ARG A 194 -10.95 2.08 -3.47
C ARG A 194 -12.32 1.53 -3.07
N HIS A 195 -12.84 1.92 -1.90
CA HIS A 195 -14.08 1.35 -1.35
C HIS A 195 -15.28 2.29 -1.50
N TRP A 196 -15.05 3.57 -1.74
CA TRP A 196 -16.10 4.57 -1.96
C TRP A 196 -15.81 5.41 -3.21
N ALA A 197 -16.82 5.52 -4.08
CA ALA A 197 -16.83 6.43 -5.21
C ALA A 197 -17.47 7.77 -4.79
N THR A 198 -16.72 8.86 -4.96
CA THR A 198 -17.17 10.23 -4.66
C THR A 198 -17.55 10.99 -5.94
N GLY A 199 -18.18 12.16 -5.77
CA GLY A 199 -18.33 13.11 -6.88
C GLY A 199 -17.03 13.83 -7.26
N GLN A 200 -15.97 13.69 -6.46
CA GLN A 200 -14.68 14.35 -6.65
C GLN A 200 -13.84 13.68 -7.73
N SER A 201 -12.86 14.42 -8.25
CA SER A 201 -11.77 13.85 -9.03
C SER A 201 -10.79 13.07 -8.15
N THR A 202 -9.99 12.20 -8.77
CA THR A 202 -8.97 11.43 -8.06
C THR A 202 -7.89 12.29 -7.39
N LEU A 203 -7.72 13.54 -7.85
CA LEU A 203 -6.80 14.50 -7.25
C LEU A 203 -7.39 15.08 -5.97
N GLU A 204 -8.66 15.50 -6.03
CA GLU A 204 -9.41 16.02 -4.87
C GLU A 204 -9.59 14.94 -3.78
N ASP A 205 -9.74 13.67 -4.16
CA ASP A 205 -9.75 12.53 -3.21
C ASP A 205 -8.46 12.40 -2.39
N GLN A 206 -7.34 13.04 -2.79
CA GLN A 206 -6.12 13.08 -1.97
C GLN A 206 -6.24 14.04 -0.78
N HIS A 207 -7.29 14.86 -0.71
CA HIS A 207 -7.62 15.63 0.48
C HIS A 207 -8.43 14.79 1.47
N LEU A 208 -7.76 14.13 2.41
CA LEU A 208 -8.36 13.12 3.31
C LEU A 208 -9.63 13.59 4.02
N ALA A 209 -9.67 14.84 4.51
CA ALA A 209 -10.85 15.37 5.19
C ALA A 209 -12.04 15.56 4.24
N ALA A 210 -11.79 15.91 2.98
CA ALA A 210 -12.83 16.10 1.97
C ALA A 210 -13.39 14.74 1.50
N LEU A 211 -12.51 13.77 1.29
CA LEU A 211 -12.88 12.39 0.99
C LEU A 211 -13.77 11.79 2.09
N LEU A 212 -13.38 11.95 3.36
CA LEU A 212 -14.20 11.50 4.49
C LEU A 212 -15.54 12.24 4.58
N ALA A 213 -15.57 13.53 4.25
CA ALA A 213 -16.83 14.30 4.21
C ALA A 213 -17.79 13.81 3.12
N TRP A 214 -17.30 13.21 2.04
CA TRP A 214 -18.14 12.52 1.06
C TRP A 214 -18.66 11.17 1.55
N ILE A 215 -17.82 10.43 2.27
CA ILE A 215 -18.14 9.08 2.78
C ILE A 215 -19.16 9.16 3.91
N ASP A 216 -18.96 10.10 4.83
CA ASP A 216 -19.74 10.27 6.04
C ASP A 216 -19.99 11.77 6.30
N PRO A 217 -20.84 12.42 5.47
CA PRO A 217 -21.16 13.84 5.64
C PRO A 217 -21.93 14.08 6.94
N PRO A 218 -21.74 15.24 7.60
CA PRO A 218 -22.57 15.65 8.72
C PRO A 218 -24.05 15.66 8.38
N ASP A 219 -24.91 15.43 9.38
CA ASP A 219 -26.36 15.44 9.21
C ASP A 219 -26.85 16.76 8.60
N GLY A 220 -27.59 16.65 7.50
CA GLY A 220 -28.19 17.78 6.80
C GLY A 220 -27.30 18.48 5.76
N GLU A 221 -26.05 18.06 5.60
CA GLU A 221 -25.16 18.51 4.52
C GLU A 221 -25.00 17.41 3.45
N THR A 222 -24.83 17.82 2.20
CA THR A 222 -24.35 16.91 1.15
C THR A 222 -22.84 16.71 1.26
N GLY A 223 -22.33 15.58 0.75
CA GLY A 223 -20.90 15.32 0.66
C GLY A 223 -20.15 16.41 -0.10
N ALA A 224 -20.76 16.98 -1.16
CA ALA A 224 -20.18 18.08 -1.91
C ALA A 224 -19.99 19.35 -1.07
N GLU A 225 -21.02 19.75 -0.30
CA GLU A 225 -20.96 20.92 0.58
C GLU A 225 -19.97 20.72 1.74
N ALA A 226 -20.01 19.55 2.36
CA ALA A 226 -19.11 19.21 3.47
C ALA A 226 -17.65 19.11 3.02
N ALA A 227 -17.38 18.56 1.84
CA ALA A 227 -16.06 18.50 1.24
C ALA A 227 -15.53 19.90 0.87
N LEU A 228 -16.36 20.73 0.22
CA LEU A 228 -16.01 22.12 -0.09
C LEU A 228 -15.69 22.91 1.18
N ARG A 229 -16.47 22.70 2.25
CA ARG A 229 -16.21 23.31 3.56
C ARG A 229 -14.89 22.81 4.14
N ALA A 230 -14.59 21.52 4.06
CA ALA A 230 -13.30 20.98 4.51
C ALA A 230 -12.12 21.60 3.74
N GLU A 231 -12.26 21.84 2.44
CA GLU A 231 -11.19 22.41 1.60
C GLU A 231 -10.98 23.92 1.82
N LEU A 232 -12.06 24.67 2.01
CA LEU A 232 -12.02 26.14 1.93
C LEU A 232 -12.28 26.87 3.23
N ALA A 233 -12.89 26.23 4.23
CA ALA A 233 -13.27 26.94 5.45
C ALA A 233 -12.02 27.43 6.19
N ARG A 234 -12.02 28.73 6.51
CA ARG A 234 -10.96 29.39 7.25
C ARG A 234 -11.52 30.05 8.51
N ASP A 235 -10.70 30.12 9.54
CA ASP A 235 -10.99 30.92 10.73
C ASP A 235 -10.89 32.42 10.45
N ARG A 236 -11.17 33.24 11.47
CA ARG A 236 -11.12 34.71 11.37
C ARG A 236 -9.71 35.24 11.12
N GLU A 237 -8.67 34.47 11.47
CA GLU A 237 -7.26 34.75 11.20
C GLU A 237 -6.82 34.31 9.78
N GLY A 238 -7.72 33.69 9.02
CA GLY A 238 -7.50 33.23 7.65
C GLY A 238 -6.72 31.92 7.56
N GLN A 239 -6.73 31.08 8.60
CA GLN A 239 -6.13 29.74 8.63
C GLN A 239 -7.17 28.69 8.26
N LEU A 240 -6.77 27.64 7.54
CA LEU A 240 -7.67 26.52 7.22
C LEU A 240 -8.16 25.81 8.50
N LEU A 241 -9.46 25.54 8.56
CA LEU A 241 -10.06 24.74 9.63
C LEU A 241 -9.69 23.25 9.50
N CYS A 242 -9.51 22.77 8.26
CA CYS A 242 -8.98 21.44 7.97
C CYS A 242 -7.66 21.61 7.19
N PRO A 243 -6.51 21.56 7.87
CA PRO A 243 -5.21 21.63 7.22
C PRO A 243 -5.02 20.50 6.19
N PRO A 244 -4.16 20.68 5.18
CA PRO A 244 -3.80 19.61 4.25
C PRO A 244 -3.29 18.38 5.00
N ALA A 245 -3.55 17.18 4.45
CA ALA A 245 -3.20 15.90 5.07
C ALA A 245 -1.69 15.56 5.03
N GLY A 246 -0.82 16.58 4.98
CA GLY A 246 0.63 16.46 4.90
C GLY A 246 1.15 15.76 3.64
N PRO A 247 2.48 15.72 3.43
CA PRO A 247 3.51 16.41 4.22
C PRO A 247 3.53 17.94 4.04
N ALA A 248 2.93 18.46 2.96
CA ALA A 248 2.90 19.89 2.69
C ALA A 248 1.99 20.65 3.68
N THR A 249 2.35 21.91 3.94
CA THR A 249 1.64 22.86 4.80
C THR A 249 0.87 23.91 3.99
N ASP A 250 -0.10 24.59 4.62
CA ASP A 250 -0.81 25.72 4.01
C ASP A 250 0.09 26.97 3.99
N PRO A 251 0.24 27.68 2.85
CA PRO A 251 1.08 28.87 2.79
C PRO A 251 0.66 29.99 3.77
N ALA A 252 -0.62 30.09 4.13
CA ALA A 252 -1.06 31.07 5.13
C ALA A 252 -0.62 30.69 6.55
N PHE A 253 -0.49 29.39 6.85
CA PHE A 253 0.11 28.92 8.10
C PHE A 253 1.61 29.23 8.13
N ASP A 254 2.32 28.89 7.05
CA ASP A 254 3.77 29.08 6.96
C ASP A 254 4.17 30.54 7.14
N ASN A 255 3.51 31.43 6.38
CA ASN A 255 3.89 32.84 6.34
C ASN A 255 3.41 33.64 7.56
N LYS A 256 2.20 33.34 8.09
CA LYS A 256 1.58 34.18 9.12
C LYS A 256 1.80 33.67 10.54
N LEU A 257 2.02 32.38 10.72
CA LEU A 257 2.15 31.76 12.05
C LEU A 257 3.52 31.15 12.26
N LEU A 258 3.94 30.23 11.38
CA LEU A 258 5.16 29.46 11.58
C LEU A 258 6.42 30.32 11.46
N ALA A 259 6.58 31.09 10.38
CA ALA A 259 7.76 31.93 10.19
C ALA A 259 7.99 32.93 11.34
N PRO A 260 6.98 33.69 11.82
CA PRO A 260 7.14 34.54 13.00
C PRO A 260 7.51 33.78 14.29
N ALA A 261 6.99 32.56 14.47
CA ALA A 261 7.34 31.73 15.63
C ALA A 261 8.80 31.23 15.56
N ILE A 262 9.26 30.82 14.38
CA ILE A 262 10.67 30.47 14.13
C ILE A 262 11.59 31.67 14.39
N GLU A 263 11.22 32.87 13.93
CA GLU A 263 12.00 34.08 14.22
C GLU A 263 12.07 34.40 15.73
N ARG A 264 10.97 34.18 16.47
CA ARG A 264 10.99 34.30 17.94
C ARG A 264 11.91 33.28 18.57
N TYR A 265 11.87 32.03 18.11
CA TYR A 265 12.77 30.96 18.55
C TYR A 265 14.23 31.31 18.29
N ASP A 266 14.58 31.76 17.07
CA ASP A 266 15.95 32.15 16.73
C ASP A 266 16.44 33.31 17.61
N ARG A 267 15.60 34.35 17.81
CA ARG A 267 15.95 35.47 18.72
C ARG A 267 16.18 34.99 20.15
N ALA A 268 15.31 34.11 20.67
CA ALA A 268 15.47 33.55 22.01
C ALA A 268 16.74 32.71 22.14
N ARG A 269 17.07 31.93 21.11
CA ARG A 269 18.30 31.12 21.06
C ARG A 269 19.55 31.99 21.02
N THR A 270 19.57 33.04 20.21
CA THR A 270 20.68 34.02 20.19
C THR A 270 20.81 34.74 21.52
N ALA A 271 19.69 35.15 22.13
CA ALA A 271 19.72 35.77 23.46
C ALA A 271 20.32 34.81 24.49
N LEU A 272 19.87 33.56 24.58
CA LEU A 272 20.42 32.58 25.52
C LEU A 272 21.94 32.39 25.33
N ALA A 273 22.40 32.28 24.09
CA ALA A 273 23.84 32.14 23.79
C ALA A 273 24.68 33.36 24.21
N ALA A 274 24.06 34.54 24.31
CA ALA A 274 24.71 35.79 24.71
C ALA A 274 24.59 36.08 26.22
N ALA A 275 24.14 35.14 27.05
CA ALA A 275 23.99 35.36 28.49
C ALA A 275 25.37 35.45 29.17
N GLU A 276 25.58 36.48 30.00
CA GLU A 276 26.87 36.70 30.66
C GLU A 276 26.94 36.08 32.07
N ASP A 277 25.79 35.81 32.68
CA ASP A 277 25.69 35.18 33.99
C ASP A 277 24.58 34.10 34.05
N GLY A 278 24.58 33.33 35.15
CA GLY A 278 23.68 32.20 35.33
C GLY A 278 22.22 32.59 35.61
N VAL A 279 21.95 33.78 36.15
CA VAL A 279 20.56 34.23 36.40
C VAL A 279 19.94 34.67 35.08
N GLU A 280 20.69 35.41 34.28
CA GLU A 280 20.29 35.82 32.94
C GLU A 280 20.12 34.61 31.99
N ALA A 281 20.98 33.59 32.11
CA ALA A 281 20.84 32.36 31.35
C ALA A 281 19.54 31.60 31.68
N ASP A 282 19.13 31.55 32.95
CA ASP A 282 17.90 30.87 33.38
C ASP A 282 16.63 31.57 32.85
N ASP A 283 16.56 32.90 32.97
CA ASP A 283 15.46 33.69 32.41
C ASP A 283 15.36 33.54 30.88
N ARG A 284 16.50 33.60 30.19
CA ARG A 284 16.57 33.44 28.73
C ARG A 284 16.24 32.01 28.29
N LEU A 285 16.59 31.00 29.08
CA LEU A 285 16.20 29.61 28.86
C LEU A 285 14.67 29.46 28.95
N GLY A 286 14.03 30.10 29.93
CA GLY A 286 12.57 30.18 30.02
C GLY A 286 11.92 30.76 28.75
N GLY A 287 12.52 31.83 28.20
CA GLY A 287 12.09 32.42 26.93
C GLY A 287 12.25 31.47 25.73
N LEU A 288 13.35 30.75 25.63
CA LEU A 288 13.58 29.74 24.59
C LEU A 288 12.56 28.59 24.68
N THR A 289 12.35 28.04 25.87
CA THR A 289 11.36 26.99 26.12
C THR A 289 9.94 27.45 25.76
N ALA A 290 9.59 28.72 26.03
CA ALA A 290 8.30 29.27 25.64
C ALA A 290 8.13 29.32 24.10
N ALA A 291 9.18 29.74 23.38
CA ALA A 291 9.16 29.76 21.90
C ALA A 291 9.08 28.34 21.31
N GLU A 292 9.78 27.35 21.89
CA GLU A 292 9.66 25.95 21.48
C GLU A 292 8.26 25.39 21.70
N ARG A 293 7.63 25.71 22.84
CA ARG A 293 6.24 25.31 23.13
C ARG A 293 5.26 25.92 22.16
N GLU A 294 5.48 27.17 21.75
CA GLU A 294 4.66 27.82 20.74
C GLU A 294 4.72 27.08 19.39
N ILE A 295 5.93 26.77 18.89
CA ILE A 295 6.10 26.01 17.64
C ILE A 295 5.49 24.61 17.76
N ARG A 296 5.69 23.94 18.90
CA ARG A 296 5.08 22.64 19.18
C ARG A 296 3.56 22.69 19.08
N ALA A 297 2.92 23.68 19.71
CA ALA A 297 1.47 23.87 19.64
C ALA A 297 0.99 24.17 18.21
N LEU A 298 1.75 24.94 17.44
CA LEU A 298 1.46 25.21 16.02
C LEU A 298 1.51 23.93 15.18
N VAL A 299 2.57 23.14 15.30
CA VAL A 299 2.70 21.86 14.58
C VAL A 299 1.58 20.89 14.97
N GLU A 300 1.29 20.76 16.26
CA GLU A 300 0.18 19.93 16.76
C GLU A 300 -1.16 20.34 16.17
N SER A 301 -1.44 21.65 16.11
CA SER A 301 -2.69 22.18 15.53
C SER A 301 -2.86 21.85 14.05
N ARG A 302 -1.78 21.49 13.34
CA ARG A 302 -1.79 21.12 11.92
C ARG A 302 -1.78 19.61 11.68
N THR A 303 -1.17 18.84 12.58
CA THR A 303 -1.12 17.38 12.48
C THR A 303 -2.33 16.70 13.09
N ARG A 304 -2.87 17.21 14.22
CA ARG A 304 -3.94 16.55 14.98
C ARG A 304 -5.24 16.33 14.17
N PRO A 305 -5.76 17.31 13.40
CA PRO A 305 -6.96 17.07 12.58
C PRO A 305 -6.79 15.93 11.57
N THR A 306 -5.60 15.83 10.97
CA THR A 306 -5.23 14.77 10.03
C THR A 306 -5.06 13.43 10.73
N TRP A 307 -4.45 13.41 11.91
CA TRP A 307 -4.35 12.22 12.77
C TRP A 307 -5.73 11.65 13.08
N ASP A 308 -6.65 12.49 13.57
CA ASP A 308 -8.01 12.08 13.87
C ASP A 308 -8.76 11.60 12.61
N ALA A 309 -8.50 12.22 11.46
CA ALA A 309 -9.07 11.80 10.17
C ALA A 309 -8.57 10.41 9.74
N VAL A 310 -7.28 10.09 9.91
CA VAL A 310 -6.75 8.76 9.61
C VAL A 310 -7.47 7.70 10.46
N TRP A 311 -7.65 7.95 11.76
CA TRP A 311 -8.37 7.02 12.63
C TRP A 311 -9.84 6.87 12.27
N ARG A 312 -10.54 7.96 11.93
CA ARG A 312 -11.90 7.88 11.39
C ARG A 312 -11.97 7.05 10.09
N GLY A 313 -10.98 7.18 9.22
CA GLY A 313 -10.87 6.36 8.01
C GLY A 313 -10.67 4.87 8.32
N LEU A 314 -9.83 4.54 9.32
CA LEU A 314 -9.67 3.18 9.81
C LEU A 314 -10.98 2.62 10.38
N ASP A 315 -11.73 3.41 11.15
CA ASP A 315 -13.04 3.01 11.69
C ASP A 315 -14.00 2.65 10.55
N ARG A 316 -14.11 3.50 9.52
CA ARG A 316 -14.95 3.24 8.33
C ARG A 316 -14.55 1.99 7.58
N LEU A 317 -13.25 1.75 7.42
CA LEU A 317 -12.75 0.53 6.76
C LEU A 317 -12.98 -0.74 7.60
N ARG A 318 -13.01 -0.63 8.94
CA ARG A 318 -13.28 -1.75 9.84
C ARG A 318 -14.76 -2.15 9.88
N GLU A 319 -15.66 -1.28 9.45
CA GLU A 319 -17.09 -1.61 9.27
C GLU A 319 -17.31 -2.59 8.10
N LEU A 320 -16.36 -2.69 7.16
CA LEU A 320 -16.43 -3.61 6.04
C LEU A 320 -15.90 -5.00 6.43
N PRO A 321 -16.57 -6.09 6.01
CA PRO A 321 -16.04 -7.44 6.19
C PRO A 321 -14.73 -7.60 5.40
N GLU A 322 -13.77 -8.34 5.95
CA GLU A 322 -12.50 -8.58 5.28
C GLU A 322 -12.66 -9.53 4.08
N ALA A 323 -11.99 -9.21 2.97
CA ALA A 323 -12.02 -10.03 1.77
C ALA A 323 -11.37 -11.40 2.01
N ALA A 324 -11.97 -12.45 1.42
CA ALA A 324 -11.55 -13.84 1.66
C ALA A 324 -10.07 -14.12 1.35
N ARG A 325 -9.44 -13.39 0.42
CA ARG A 325 -8.03 -13.57 0.06
C ARG A 325 -7.10 -12.48 0.62
N ALA A 326 -7.59 -11.59 1.49
CA ALA A 326 -6.75 -10.60 2.16
C ALA A 326 -5.70 -11.26 3.05
N GLU A 327 -6.06 -12.31 3.78
CA GLU A 327 -5.16 -13.07 4.67
C GLU A 327 -4.01 -13.74 3.88
N GLU A 328 -4.30 -14.31 2.70
CA GLU A 328 -3.27 -14.91 1.85
C GLU A 328 -2.24 -13.86 1.41
N ARG A 329 -2.71 -12.65 1.05
CA ARG A 329 -1.82 -11.53 0.70
C ARG A 329 -1.04 -11.04 1.91
N TRP A 330 -1.66 -10.97 3.08
CA TRP A 330 -0.98 -10.61 4.33
C TRP A 330 0.12 -11.60 4.70
N THR A 331 -0.12 -12.91 4.52
CA THR A 331 0.90 -13.94 4.71
C THR A 331 2.14 -13.69 3.86
N ARG A 332 1.99 -13.18 2.63
CA ARG A 332 3.13 -12.83 1.77
C ARG A 332 3.87 -11.58 2.24
N ASP A 333 3.16 -10.62 2.81
CA ASP A 333 3.78 -9.48 3.45
C ASP A 333 4.58 -9.90 4.69
N ARG A 334 4.06 -10.85 5.49
CA ARG A 334 4.82 -11.48 6.59
C ARG A 334 6.09 -12.14 6.08
N TRP A 335 6.03 -12.95 5.02
CA TRP A 335 7.23 -13.52 4.39
C TRP A 335 8.22 -12.46 3.92
N SER A 336 7.73 -11.37 3.35
CA SER A 336 8.56 -10.25 2.91
C SER A 336 9.25 -9.55 4.09
N PHE A 337 8.51 -9.34 5.18
CA PHE A 337 9.01 -8.74 6.41
C PHE A 337 10.06 -9.63 7.07
N THR A 338 9.77 -10.92 7.28
CA THR A 338 10.69 -11.92 7.81
C THR A 338 11.97 -11.98 6.99
N GLY A 339 11.86 -12.08 5.66
CA GLY A 339 13.02 -12.08 4.78
C GLY A 339 13.81 -10.77 4.77
N HIS A 340 13.24 -9.65 5.21
CA HIS A 340 14.02 -8.42 5.42
C HIS A 340 14.67 -8.38 6.80
N ARG A 341 13.94 -8.77 7.85
CA ARG A 341 14.47 -8.95 9.21
C ARG A 341 15.71 -9.82 9.20
N ASP A 342 15.65 -10.99 8.55
CA ASP A 342 16.76 -11.95 8.53
C ASP A 342 18.02 -11.36 7.90
N ARG A 343 17.87 -10.56 6.82
CA ARG A 343 18.97 -9.84 6.19
C ARG A 343 19.57 -8.76 7.09
N VAL A 344 18.71 -8.05 7.84
CA VAL A 344 19.17 -7.04 8.82
C VAL A 344 19.96 -7.72 9.93
N VAL A 345 19.45 -8.82 10.49
CA VAL A 345 20.08 -9.61 11.56
C VAL A 345 21.40 -10.24 11.10
N ALA A 346 21.44 -10.75 9.86
CA ALA A 346 22.66 -11.29 9.25
C ALA A 346 23.75 -10.23 8.97
N GLY A 347 23.47 -8.95 9.22
CA GLY A 347 24.41 -7.88 8.97
C GLY A 347 24.64 -7.60 7.48
N GLU A 348 23.69 -7.99 6.61
CA GLU A 348 23.79 -7.68 5.18
C GLU A 348 23.86 -6.17 4.96
N PRO A 349 24.51 -5.71 3.88
CA PRO A 349 24.58 -4.28 3.55
C PRO A 349 23.18 -3.66 3.36
N PRO A 350 23.07 -2.32 3.47
CA PRO A 350 21.84 -1.61 3.11
C PRO A 350 21.41 -1.91 1.67
N GLN A 351 20.11 -1.79 1.39
CA GLN A 351 19.57 -1.97 0.05
C GLN A 351 20.25 -0.98 -0.92
N PRO A 352 20.66 -1.43 -2.13
CA PRO A 352 21.45 -0.62 -3.05
C PRO A 352 20.73 0.68 -3.45
N ARG A 353 21.49 1.71 -3.87
CA ARG A 353 20.90 2.96 -4.39
C ARG A 353 20.15 2.73 -5.70
N ARG A 354 20.76 1.93 -6.57
CA ARG A 354 20.24 1.56 -7.89
C ARG A 354 20.17 0.05 -7.97
N ASP A 355 19.04 -0.46 -8.43
CA ASP A 355 18.93 -1.87 -8.75
C ASP A 355 19.77 -2.16 -10.01
N ASP A 356 20.47 -3.28 -10.03
CA ASP A 356 21.01 -3.82 -11.28
C ASP A 356 19.86 -4.22 -12.22
N ALA A 357 20.18 -4.40 -13.51
CA ALA A 357 19.17 -4.66 -14.53
C ALA A 357 18.32 -5.91 -14.25
N VAL A 358 18.92 -6.99 -13.75
CA VAL A 358 18.22 -8.26 -13.46
C VAL A 358 17.33 -8.09 -12.24
N THR A 359 17.81 -7.45 -11.18
CA THR A 359 16.99 -7.12 -9.99
C THR A 359 15.82 -6.21 -10.36
N ALA A 360 16.04 -5.16 -11.15
CA ALA A 360 14.99 -4.25 -11.60
C ALA A 360 13.94 -4.98 -12.44
N ALA A 361 14.36 -5.81 -13.40
CA ALA A 361 13.46 -6.61 -14.23
C ALA A 361 12.68 -7.64 -13.40
N ASN A 362 13.31 -8.30 -12.42
CA ASN A 362 12.63 -9.22 -11.50
C ASN A 362 11.57 -8.50 -10.65
N LYS A 363 11.89 -7.32 -10.12
CA LYS A 363 10.93 -6.49 -9.36
C LYS A 363 9.75 -6.07 -10.22
N LEU A 364 9.99 -5.63 -11.46
CA LEU A 364 8.92 -5.26 -12.40
C LEU A 364 8.02 -6.46 -12.72
N ALA A 365 8.62 -7.58 -13.13
CA ALA A 365 7.87 -8.80 -13.44
C ALA A 365 7.09 -9.33 -12.22
N ALA A 366 7.62 -9.17 -11.00
CA ALA A 366 6.90 -9.49 -9.77
C ALA A 366 5.71 -8.55 -9.55
N ARG A 367 5.87 -7.24 -9.75
CA ARG A 367 4.77 -6.27 -9.61
C ARG A 367 3.66 -6.49 -10.62
N GLU A 368 3.98 -6.83 -11.87
CA GLU A 368 2.99 -7.17 -12.89
C GLU A 368 2.16 -8.40 -12.50
N ARG A 369 2.83 -9.46 -12.00
CA ARG A 369 2.16 -10.66 -11.51
C ARG A 369 1.26 -10.37 -10.31
N GLU A 370 1.76 -9.59 -9.35
CA GLU A 370 0.96 -9.22 -8.17
C GLU A 370 -0.18 -8.27 -8.53
N GLN A 371 -0.05 -7.41 -9.55
CA GLN A 371 -1.14 -6.59 -10.07
C GLN A 371 -2.26 -7.47 -10.66
N ALA A 372 -1.91 -8.38 -11.57
CA ALA A 372 -2.87 -9.28 -12.20
C ALA A 372 -3.56 -10.18 -11.17
N ARG A 373 -2.79 -10.68 -10.20
CA ARG A 373 -3.33 -11.49 -9.10
C ARG A 373 -4.27 -10.67 -8.23
N LEU A 374 -3.87 -9.46 -7.81
CA LEU A 374 -4.74 -8.60 -6.99
C LEU A 374 -6.07 -8.36 -7.70
N GLU A 375 -6.02 -7.94 -8.96
CA GLU A 375 -7.21 -7.66 -9.76
C GLU A 375 -8.14 -8.85 -9.89
N ALA A 376 -7.58 -10.06 -10.08
CA ALA A 376 -8.37 -11.28 -10.14
C ALA A 376 -8.98 -11.62 -8.77
N GLN A 377 -8.21 -11.51 -7.70
CA GLN A 377 -8.68 -11.81 -6.35
C GLN A 377 -9.74 -10.82 -5.88
N GLU A 378 -9.56 -9.51 -6.11
CA GLU A 378 -10.56 -8.48 -5.79
C GLU A 378 -11.89 -8.77 -6.52
N ALA A 379 -11.84 -9.14 -7.79
CA ALA A 379 -13.04 -9.52 -8.55
C ALA A 379 -13.70 -10.80 -8.02
N LEU A 380 -12.92 -11.79 -7.56
CA LEU A 380 -13.47 -13.04 -7.02
C LEU A 380 -14.03 -12.90 -5.61
N ASP A 381 -13.48 -11.98 -4.82
CA ASP A 381 -13.90 -11.75 -3.44
C ASP A 381 -15.09 -10.79 -3.35
N ASP A 382 -15.28 -9.91 -4.34
CA ASP A 382 -16.26 -8.81 -4.28
C ASP A 382 -17.24 -8.82 -5.47
N PRO A 383 -18.55 -9.03 -5.23
CA PRO A 383 -19.57 -8.98 -6.25
C PRO A 383 -19.62 -7.68 -7.05
N LEU A 384 -19.30 -6.54 -6.44
CA LEU A 384 -19.36 -5.24 -7.12
C LEU A 384 -18.17 -5.06 -8.08
N VAL A 385 -16.99 -5.53 -7.67
CA VAL A 385 -15.81 -5.59 -8.56
C VAL A 385 -16.07 -6.58 -9.70
N MET A 386 -16.65 -7.74 -9.42
CA MET A 386 -17.06 -8.72 -10.45
C MET A 386 -18.09 -8.13 -11.42
N ALA A 387 -19.07 -7.37 -10.94
CA ALA A 387 -20.06 -6.72 -11.80
C ALA A 387 -19.40 -5.76 -12.80
N GLY A 388 -18.37 -5.01 -12.37
CA GLY A 388 -17.55 -4.20 -13.27
C GLY A 388 -16.87 -5.03 -14.37
N ARG A 389 -16.31 -6.19 -14.03
CA ARG A 389 -15.70 -7.13 -15.00
C ARG A 389 -16.72 -7.72 -15.96
N ARG A 390 -17.94 -8.03 -15.48
CA ARG A 390 -19.05 -8.52 -16.31
C ARG A 390 -19.49 -7.49 -17.34
N LEU A 391 -19.68 -6.24 -16.91
CA LEU A 391 -20.04 -5.13 -17.81
C LEU A 391 -18.95 -4.80 -18.84
N ALA A 392 -17.69 -5.05 -18.51
CA ALA A 392 -16.56 -4.91 -19.45
C ALA A 392 -16.44 -6.09 -20.44
N GLY A 393 -17.25 -7.14 -20.30
CA GLY A 393 -17.16 -8.36 -21.10
C GLY A 393 -16.00 -9.28 -20.70
N GLU A 394 -15.37 -9.06 -19.55
CA GLU A 394 -14.22 -9.81 -19.03
C GLU A 394 -14.63 -10.96 -18.10
N ALA A 395 -15.91 -11.03 -17.76
CA ALA A 395 -16.55 -12.11 -17.00
C ALA A 395 -18.01 -12.25 -17.40
N PHE A 396 -18.66 -13.34 -17.02
CA PHE A 396 -20.10 -13.51 -17.13
C PHE A 396 -20.62 -14.45 -16.05
N ALA A 397 -21.85 -14.23 -15.64
CA ALA A 397 -22.59 -15.09 -14.72
C ALA A 397 -23.88 -15.58 -15.38
N GLY A 398 -24.31 -16.79 -15.04
CA GLY A 398 -25.49 -17.37 -15.64
C GLY A 398 -25.93 -18.68 -15.00
N GLU A 399 -27.05 -19.19 -15.47
CA GLU A 399 -27.62 -20.47 -15.02
C GLU A 399 -27.20 -21.58 -15.98
N VAL A 400 -26.79 -22.72 -15.42
CA VAL A 400 -26.51 -23.93 -16.20
C VAL A 400 -27.82 -24.58 -16.64
N THR A 401 -28.08 -24.62 -17.94
CA THR A 401 -29.32 -25.17 -18.52
C THR A 401 -29.18 -26.63 -18.93
N GLU A 402 -27.98 -27.03 -19.32
CA GLU A 402 -27.67 -28.38 -19.79
C GLU A 402 -26.23 -28.77 -19.46
N VAL A 403 -26.01 -30.05 -19.18
CA VAL A 403 -24.69 -30.65 -19.00
C VAL A 403 -24.64 -31.97 -19.76
N VAL A 404 -23.80 -32.05 -20.78
CA VAL A 404 -23.61 -33.24 -21.61
C VAL A 404 -22.21 -33.81 -21.35
N MET A 405 -22.15 -35.06 -20.89
CA MET A 405 -20.87 -35.72 -20.70
C MET A 405 -20.19 -36.02 -22.04
N ALA A 406 -18.96 -35.55 -22.18
CA ALA A 406 -18.08 -35.86 -23.31
C ALA A 406 -16.71 -36.33 -22.80
N TYR A 407 -15.89 -36.90 -23.68
CA TYR A 407 -14.57 -37.44 -23.34
C TYR A 407 -13.53 -37.02 -24.39
N SER A 408 -12.27 -36.87 -23.95
CA SER A 408 -11.16 -36.56 -24.84
C SER A 408 -10.85 -37.74 -25.78
N GLU A 409 -10.51 -37.44 -27.04
CA GLU A 409 -10.03 -38.42 -28.01
C GLU A 409 -8.56 -38.81 -27.73
N SER A 410 -8.35 -39.76 -26.80
CA SER A 410 -7.02 -40.27 -26.48
C SER A 410 -7.09 -41.76 -26.11
N LYS A 411 -5.93 -42.44 -26.05
CA LYS A 411 -5.85 -43.86 -25.64
C LYS A 411 -6.38 -44.11 -24.22
N ARG A 412 -6.45 -43.07 -23.38
CA ARG A 412 -7.07 -43.08 -22.05
C ARG A 412 -8.03 -41.89 -21.95
N PRO A 413 -9.28 -42.06 -22.41
CA PRO A 413 -10.25 -40.96 -22.48
C PRO A 413 -10.46 -40.32 -21.11
N SER A 414 -10.32 -39.00 -21.05
CA SER A 414 -10.55 -38.20 -19.85
C SER A 414 -11.85 -37.38 -20.00
N PRO A 415 -12.61 -37.13 -18.92
CA PRO A 415 -13.85 -36.37 -18.99
C PRO A 415 -13.65 -34.96 -19.57
N ARG A 416 -14.54 -34.53 -20.46
CA ARG A 416 -14.64 -33.21 -21.10
C ARG A 416 -16.12 -32.80 -21.24
N PRO A 417 -16.86 -32.68 -20.14
CA PRO A 417 -18.28 -32.32 -20.20
C PRO A 417 -18.49 -30.97 -20.85
N LEU A 418 -19.56 -30.87 -21.63
CA LEU A 418 -20.08 -29.65 -22.20
C LEU A 418 -21.15 -29.10 -21.24
N VAL A 419 -21.03 -27.84 -20.88
CA VAL A 419 -21.92 -27.12 -19.98
C VAL A 419 -22.51 -25.95 -20.74
N THR A 420 -23.84 -25.91 -20.88
CA THR A 420 -24.55 -24.82 -21.53
C THR A 420 -25.04 -23.84 -20.48
N VAL A 421 -24.58 -22.59 -20.56
CA VAL A 421 -24.88 -21.52 -19.61
C VAL A 421 -25.75 -20.48 -20.28
N ARG A 422 -26.90 -20.17 -19.69
CA ARG A 422 -27.75 -19.05 -20.07
C ARG A 422 -27.33 -17.80 -19.31
N THR A 423 -27.01 -16.72 -20.04
CA THR A 423 -26.55 -15.45 -19.45
C THR A 423 -27.13 -14.25 -20.19
N ASP A 424 -27.32 -13.16 -19.45
CA ASP A 424 -27.67 -11.84 -19.99
C ASP A 424 -26.42 -10.96 -20.24
N ASP A 425 -25.26 -11.43 -19.78
CA ASP A 425 -23.99 -10.74 -19.98
C ASP A 425 -23.52 -10.89 -21.44
N ARG A 426 -22.63 -9.98 -21.85
CA ARG A 426 -22.04 -9.95 -23.19
C ARG A 426 -20.52 -10.15 -23.12
N PRO A 427 -20.03 -11.35 -22.77
CA PRO A 427 -18.60 -11.59 -22.65
C PRO A 427 -17.90 -11.54 -24.02
N HIS A 428 -16.66 -11.07 -24.06
CA HIS A 428 -15.84 -10.99 -25.28
C HIS A 428 -15.18 -12.34 -25.60
N LEU A 429 -16.00 -13.34 -25.93
CA LEU A 429 -15.54 -14.69 -26.25
C LEU A 429 -15.09 -14.78 -27.72
N GLY A 430 -13.79 -15.02 -27.92
CA GLY A 430 -13.24 -15.43 -29.20
C GLY A 430 -13.32 -16.95 -29.41
N GLU A 431 -13.05 -17.43 -30.63
CA GLU A 431 -12.94 -18.86 -30.89
C GLU A 431 -11.97 -19.54 -29.92
N ARG A 432 -12.43 -20.63 -29.27
CA ARG A 432 -11.62 -21.41 -28.32
C ARG A 432 -11.07 -20.60 -27.14
N ALA A 433 -11.72 -19.48 -26.80
CA ALA A 433 -11.37 -18.68 -25.63
C ALA A 433 -11.39 -19.55 -24.37
N LYS A 434 -10.39 -19.39 -23.52
CA LYS A 434 -10.38 -20.03 -22.20
C LYS A 434 -11.14 -19.16 -21.21
N VAL A 435 -11.93 -19.81 -20.37
CA VAL A 435 -12.64 -19.19 -19.27
C VAL A 435 -12.38 -19.96 -17.98
N PHE A 436 -12.50 -19.28 -16.84
CA PHE A 436 -12.12 -19.82 -15.55
C PHE A 436 -13.24 -19.61 -14.54
N ARG A 437 -13.58 -20.63 -13.75
CA ARG A 437 -14.46 -20.48 -12.59
C ARG A 437 -13.74 -20.86 -11.31
N SER A 438 -14.15 -20.29 -10.17
CA SER A 438 -13.57 -20.67 -8.89
C SER A 438 -14.24 -21.95 -8.39
N LEU A 439 -13.45 -23.01 -8.18
CA LEU A 439 -13.88 -24.28 -7.63
C LEU A 439 -13.10 -24.55 -6.34
N GLY A 440 -13.77 -24.39 -5.19
CA GLY A 440 -13.12 -24.53 -3.88
C GLY A 440 -11.90 -23.61 -3.72
N GLY A 441 -11.99 -22.38 -4.23
CA GLY A 441 -10.90 -21.40 -4.22
C GLY A 441 -9.86 -21.55 -5.34
N LYS A 442 -9.90 -22.63 -6.13
CA LYS A 442 -8.93 -22.90 -7.21
C LYS A 442 -9.54 -22.64 -8.59
N PRO A 443 -8.76 -22.14 -9.57
CA PRO A 443 -9.26 -21.88 -10.92
C PRO A 443 -9.51 -23.20 -11.69
N GLN A 444 -10.75 -23.48 -12.04
CA GLN A 444 -11.09 -24.53 -13.01
C GLN A 444 -11.24 -23.92 -14.41
N SER A 445 -10.55 -24.50 -15.38
CA SER A 445 -10.53 -24.03 -16.76
C SER A 445 -11.64 -24.68 -17.60
N ALA A 446 -12.26 -23.91 -18.47
CA ALA A 446 -13.12 -24.37 -19.55
C ALA A 446 -12.76 -23.67 -20.88
N GLU A 447 -13.13 -24.27 -22.00
CA GLU A 447 -12.95 -23.74 -23.36
C GLU A 447 -14.32 -23.39 -23.95
N PHE A 448 -14.44 -22.19 -24.52
CA PHE A 448 -15.62 -21.80 -25.26
C PHE A 448 -15.72 -22.59 -26.57
N VAL A 449 -16.86 -23.27 -26.76
CA VAL A 449 -17.15 -24.11 -27.93
C VAL A 449 -18.00 -23.37 -28.96
N GLY A 450 -18.96 -22.57 -28.50
CA GLY A 450 -19.84 -21.81 -29.38
C GLY A 450 -21.08 -21.28 -28.67
N HIS A 451 -21.88 -20.53 -29.42
CA HIS A 451 -23.21 -20.12 -29.01
C HIS A 451 -24.25 -21.10 -29.55
N GLU A 452 -25.23 -21.45 -28.73
CA GLU A 452 -26.46 -22.07 -29.21
C GLU A 452 -27.47 -20.99 -29.59
N HIS A 453 -28.30 -21.24 -30.59
CA HIS A 453 -29.36 -20.31 -30.99
C HIS A 453 -30.36 -20.23 -29.83
N GLY A 454 -30.52 -19.04 -29.25
CA GLY A 454 -31.38 -18.82 -28.09
C GLY A 454 -32.85 -19.18 -28.36
N THR A 455 -33.55 -19.56 -27.31
CA THR A 455 -35.03 -19.58 -27.28
C THR A 455 -35.56 -18.14 -27.36
N GLU A 456 -36.84 -17.97 -27.71
CA GLU A 456 -37.51 -16.66 -27.91
C GLU A 456 -37.41 -15.68 -26.70
N ASP A 457 -36.92 -16.13 -25.54
CA ASP A 457 -36.86 -15.42 -24.26
C ASP A 457 -35.57 -14.57 -24.01
N GLY A 458 -34.74 -14.31 -25.02
CA GLY A 458 -33.82 -13.15 -25.01
C GLY A 458 -32.45 -13.27 -24.29
N GLY A 459 -32.08 -14.43 -23.75
CA GLY A 459 -30.75 -14.68 -23.15
C GLY A 459 -29.78 -15.42 -24.10
N ALA A 460 -28.46 -15.17 -23.99
CA ALA A 460 -27.44 -15.87 -24.77
C ALA A 460 -27.13 -17.25 -24.15
N LEU A 461 -27.08 -18.29 -24.99
CA LEU A 461 -26.64 -19.64 -24.58
C LEU A 461 -25.17 -19.84 -24.98
N ILE A 462 -24.32 -20.09 -23.99
CA ILE A 462 -22.87 -20.27 -24.14
C ILE A 462 -22.52 -21.71 -23.81
N VAL A 463 -21.92 -22.43 -24.76
CA VAL A 463 -21.45 -23.81 -24.54
C VAL A 463 -19.98 -23.81 -24.16
N LEU A 464 -19.67 -24.39 -23.00
CA LEU A 464 -18.33 -24.46 -22.44
C LEU A 464 -17.90 -25.91 -22.25
N ARG A 465 -16.67 -26.24 -22.64
CA ARG A 465 -16.06 -27.55 -22.38
C ARG A 465 -15.15 -27.46 -21.16
N VAL A 466 -15.48 -28.16 -20.07
CA VAL A 466 -14.62 -28.21 -18.88
C VAL A 466 -13.35 -29.02 -19.18
N LEU A 467 -12.18 -28.49 -18.80
CA LEU A 467 -10.88 -29.05 -19.18
C LEU A 467 -10.14 -29.76 -18.04
N ASP A 468 -10.28 -29.28 -16.81
CA ASP A 468 -9.48 -29.73 -15.67
C ASP A 468 -10.26 -29.81 -14.34
N LYS A 469 -9.56 -30.20 -13.27
CA LYS A 469 -10.07 -30.31 -11.89
C LYS A 469 -11.35 -31.15 -11.71
N MET A 470 -11.44 -32.26 -12.43
CA MET A 470 -12.54 -33.25 -12.33
C MET A 470 -12.09 -34.56 -11.67
N GLY A 471 -10.97 -34.54 -10.93
CA GLY A 471 -10.33 -35.75 -10.42
C GLY A 471 -9.52 -36.52 -11.46
N ARG A 472 -9.02 -37.69 -11.06
CA ARG A 472 -8.16 -38.57 -11.89
C ARG A 472 -8.93 -39.73 -12.55
N GLY A 473 -10.20 -39.91 -12.20
CA GLY A 473 -11.05 -41.01 -12.65
C GLY A 473 -11.72 -40.76 -14.01
N LYS A 474 -12.44 -41.78 -14.51
CA LYS A 474 -13.31 -41.69 -15.69
C LYS A 474 -14.64 -40.99 -15.36
N GLU A 475 -15.04 -41.01 -14.11
CA GLU A 475 -16.17 -40.25 -13.59
C GLU A 475 -15.62 -39.00 -12.87
N PRO A 476 -16.16 -37.80 -13.17
CA PRO A 476 -15.78 -36.60 -12.45
C PRO A 476 -16.04 -36.72 -10.94
N GLU A 477 -15.14 -36.16 -10.13
CA GLU A 477 -15.36 -36.03 -8.68
C GLU A 477 -16.65 -35.23 -8.39
N GLU A 478 -17.36 -35.57 -7.32
CA GLU A 478 -18.59 -34.89 -6.96
C GLU A 478 -18.35 -33.38 -6.75
N GLY A 479 -19.22 -32.54 -7.32
CA GLY A 479 -19.12 -31.08 -7.29
C GLY A 479 -18.11 -30.46 -8.27
N SER A 480 -17.31 -31.28 -8.97
CA SER A 480 -16.32 -30.77 -9.93
C SER A 480 -16.91 -30.28 -11.26
N VAL A 481 -18.12 -30.73 -11.60
CA VAL A 481 -18.89 -30.29 -12.77
C VAL A 481 -20.19 -29.68 -12.27
N PRO A 482 -20.60 -28.49 -12.76
CA PRO A 482 -21.89 -27.90 -12.42
C PRO A 482 -23.05 -28.83 -12.78
N ARG A 483 -24.17 -28.68 -12.09
CA ARG A 483 -25.44 -29.36 -12.37
C ARG A 483 -26.40 -28.39 -13.05
N LYS A 484 -27.41 -28.92 -13.75
CA LYS A 484 -28.51 -28.12 -14.29
C LYS A 484 -29.20 -27.35 -13.15
N GLY A 485 -29.41 -26.05 -13.35
CA GLY A 485 -29.95 -25.10 -12.37
C GLY A 485 -28.88 -24.39 -11.52
N ASP A 486 -27.61 -24.81 -11.57
CA ASP A 486 -26.55 -24.13 -10.82
C ASP A 486 -26.28 -22.74 -11.40
N LEU A 487 -26.09 -21.76 -10.51
CA LEU A 487 -25.56 -20.45 -10.86
C LEU A 487 -24.05 -20.51 -10.90
N VAL A 488 -23.46 -20.10 -12.02
CA VAL A 488 -22.01 -20.12 -12.25
C VAL A 488 -21.53 -18.75 -12.67
N CYS A 489 -20.30 -18.42 -12.28
CA CYS A 489 -19.59 -17.23 -12.73
C CYS A 489 -18.26 -17.67 -13.36
N PHE A 490 -18.03 -17.25 -14.59
CA PHE A 490 -16.80 -17.49 -15.35
C PHE A 490 -16.10 -16.17 -15.63
N THR A 491 -14.77 -16.18 -15.57
CA THR A 491 -13.89 -15.07 -15.90
C THR A 491 -13.09 -15.40 -17.17
N LEU A 492 -12.78 -14.40 -17.98
CA LEU A 492 -11.89 -14.55 -19.15
C LEU A 492 -10.41 -14.37 -18.77
N PHE A 493 -10.14 -13.93 -17.54
CA PHE A 493 -8.81 -13.84 -16.96
C PHE A 493 -8.51 -15.02 -16.02
N GLU A 494 -7.23 -15.41 -15.96
CA GLU A 494 -6.75 -16.44 -15.04
C GLU A 494 -6.75 -15.91 -13.60
N HIS A 495 -7.05 -16.78 -12.62
CA HIS A 495 -7.05 -16.39 -11.20
C HIS A 495 -5.64 -16.33 -10.62
N GLU A 496 -4.69 -16.96 -11.30
CA GLU A 496 -3.26 -16.91 -10.98
C GLU A 496 -2.45 -16.83 -12.27
N GLN A 497 -1.67 -15.76 -12.42
CA GLN A 497 -0.83 -15.63 -13.59
C GLN A 497 0.38 -16.56 -13.49
N ARG A 498 0.67 -17.30 -14.58
CA ARG A 498 1.90 -18.10 -14.67
C ARG A 498 3.13 -17.20 -14.67
N GLY A 499 4.21 -17.68 -14.05
CA GLY A 499 5.50 -17.01 -14.07
C GLY A 499 6.02 -16.79 -15.50
N GLY A 500 6.63 -15.62 -15.74
CA GLY A 500 7.28 -15.31 -17.00
C GLY A 500 8.53 -16.16 -17.24
N ALA A 501 9.18 -15.97 -18.38
CA ALA A 501 10.43 -16.64 -18.71
C ALA A 501 11.51 -16.36 -17.64
N LYS A 502 12.38 -17.35 -17.39
CA LYS A 502 13.52 -17.18 -16.48
C LYS A 502 14.45 -16.10 -17.06
N LEU A 503 14.77 -15.08 -16.25
CA LEU A 503 15.79 -14.09 -16.59
C LEU A 503 17.19 -14.73 -16.57
N PRO A 504 18.16 -14.20 -17.33
CA PRO A 504 19.54 -14.65 -17.26
C PRO A 504 20.12 -14.43 -15.84
N GLU A 505 21.16 -15.19 -15.50
CA GLU A 505 21.94 -14.91 -14.30
C GLU A 505 22.64 -13.54 -14.43
N PRO A 506 22.94 -12.81 -13.34
CA PRO A 506 23.53 -11.48 -13.40
C PRO A 506 24.80 -11.40 -14.26
N GLU A 507 25.65 -12.43 -14.24
CA GLU A 507 26.88 -12.53 -15.02
C GLU A 507 26.65 -12.65 -16.53
N GLN A 508 25.42 -12.95 -16.93
CA GLN A 508 24.97 -13.08 -18.32
C GLN A 508 24.13 -11.88 -18.78
N THR A 509 24.10 -10.80 -18.01
CA THR A 509 23.38 -9.57 -18.37
C THR A 509 23.92 -9.01 -19.69
N PRO A 510 23.07 -8.78 -20.71
CA PRO A 510 23.52 -8.24 -22.00
C PRO A 510 24.16 -6.86 -21.86
N TRP A 511 25.17 -6.56 -22.68
CA TRP A 511 25.85 -5.25 -22.69
C TRP A 511 24.89 -4.07 -22.91
N THR A 512 23.79 -4.29 -23.62
CA THR A 512 22.73 -3.29 -23.85
C THR A 512 21.99 -2.87 -22.58
N HIS A 513 22.13 -3.65 -21.50
CA HIS A 513 21.49 -3.44 -20.20
C HIS A 513 22.53 -3.22 -19.08
N GLY A 514 23.75 -2.82 -19.44
CA GLY A 514 24.85 -2.56 -18.50
C GLY A 514 25.94 -3.62 -18.46
N GLY A 515 25.73 -4.77 -19.12
CA GLY A 515 26.68 -5.88 -19.12
C GLY A 515 26.74 -6.64 -17.78
N PRO A 516 27.60 -7.67 -17.67
CA PRO A 516 27.84 -8.36 -16.41
C PRO A 516 28.30 -7.36 -15.33
N PRO A 517 27.89 -7.52 -14.06
CA PRO A 517 28.37 -6.66 -12.99
C PRO A 517 29.90 -6.74 -12.87
N GLY A 518 30.55 -5.60 -12.66
CA GLY A 518 31.98 -5.55 -12.31
C GLY A 518 32.26 -6.12 -10.91
N GLU A 519 33.51 -6.09 -10.45
CA GLU A 519 33.85 -6.46 -9.07
C GLU A 519 32.95 -5.69 -8.07
N GLN A 520 32.39 -6.40 -7.10
CA GLN A 520 31.60 -5.80 -6.02
C GLN A 520 32.53 -4.93 -5.14
N VAL A 521 32.68 -3.68 -5.53
CA VAL A 521 33.21 -2.65 -4.65
C VAL A 521 32.08 -2.27 -3.70
N PHE A 522 32.31 -2.31 -2.40
CA PHE A 522 31.38 -1.73 -1.44
C PHE A 522 31.08 -0.29 -1.89
N GLU A 523 29.83 0.01 -2.26
CA GLU A 523 29.46 1.37 -2.62
C GLU A 523 29.77 2.27 -1.43
N ALA A 524 30.80 3.09 -1.57
CA ALA A 524 31.03 4.17 -0.66
C ALA A 524 29.77 5.06 -0.64
N ALA A 525 29.53 5.75 0.48
CA ALA A 525 28.52 6.79 0.44
C ALA A 525 28.92 7.78 -0.67
N ASP A 526 28.05 8.00 -1.66
CA ASP A 526 28.23 9.08 -2.63
C ASP A 526 28.35 10.39 -1.86
N ALA A 527 29.08 11.34 -2.45
CA ALA A 527 29.00 12.72 -1.98
C ALA A 527 27.51 13.13 -1.96
N PRO A 528 27.01 13.71 -0.85
CA PRO A 528 25.61 14.09 -0.75
C PRO A 528 25.19 14.95 -1.95
N THR A 529 24.15 14.52 -2.66
CA THR A 529 23.54 15.31 -3.74
C THR A 529 22.52 16.29 -3.15
N GLU A 530 22.14 17.34 -3.89
CA GLU A 530 21.06 18.26 -3.45
C GLU A 530 19.74 17.53 -3.17
N GLU A 531 19.53 16.33 -3.73
CA GLU A 531 18.36 15.47 -3.47
C GLU A 531 18.49 14.59 -2.21
N ASP A 532 19.67 14.50 -1.60
CA ASP A 532 19.97 13.68 -0.40
C ASP A 532 20.20 14.53 0.87
N VAL A 533 20.16 15.85 0.73
CA VAL A 533 20.26 16.80 1.85
C VAL A 533 18.84 17.09 2.33
N LEU A 534 18.47 16.45 3.44
CA LEU A 534 17.37 16.91 4.29
C LEU A 534 17.71 18.26 4.87
#